data_AF-A0A6I2ZLW0-F1
#
_entry.id   AF-A0A6I2ZLW0-F1
#
_cell.length_a   1.000
_cell.length_b   1.000
_cell.length_c   1.000
_cell.angle_alpha   90.00
_cell.angle_beta   90.00
_cell.angle_gamma   90.00
#
_symmetry.space_group_name_H-M   'P 1'
#
loop_
_entity.id
_entity.type
_entity.pdbx_description
1 polymer ?
#
loop_
_entity_poly.entity_id
_entity_poly.type
_entity_poly.pdbx_seq_one_letter_code
_entity_poly.pdbx_strand_id
1 'polypeptide(L)' 'MKPKLILQISVLLAAALSLALSITLYFAGNDQSDKLNGIYVGVWVPSILALGAFILAGRKGE' A
#
# COMPACT_ATOMS: atom_id res chain seq x y z
N MET A 1 -13.05 10.54 -16.33
CA MET A 1 -11.62 10.51 -15.93
C MET A 1 -10.91 9.44 -16.74
N LYS A 2 -9.63 9.61 -17.11
CA LYS A 2 -8.90 8.59 -17.88
C LYS A 2 -8.75 7.31 -17.01
N PRO A 3 -9.07 6.10 -17.51
CA PRO A 3 -9.11 4.87 -16.70
C PRO A 3 -7.74 4.52 -16.09
N LYS A 4 -6.66 4.91 -16.76
CA LYS A 4 -5.28 4.80 -16.25
C LYS A 4 -5.06 5.60 -14.95
N LEU A 5 -5.63 6.80 -14.89
CA LEU A 5 -5.45 7.74 -13.78
C LEU A 5 -6.21 7.26 -12.54
N ILE A 6 -7.40 6.67 -12.73
CA ILE A 6 -8.17 6.04 -11.64
C ILE A 6 -7.33 4.92 -10.99
N LEU A 7 -6.77 4.01 -11.80
CA LEU A 7 -5.96 2.90 -11.29
C LEU A 7 -4.72 3.40 -10.53
N GLN A 8 -3.98 4.36 -11.07
CA GLN A 8 -2.81 4.92 -10.40
C GLN A 8 -3.17 5.53 -9.05
N ILE A 9 -4.25 6.32 -8.99
CA ILE A 9 -4.70 6.95 -7.74
C ILE A 9 -5.15 5.88 -6.74
N SER A 10 -5.92 4.87 -7.16
CA SER A 10 -6.38 3.81 -6.27
C SER A 10 -5.23 3.02 -5.66
N VAL A 11 -4.19 2.69 -6.44
CA VAL A 11 -2.98 2.00 -5.93
C VAL A 11 -2.23 2.88 -4.93
N LEU A 12 -2.02 4.15 -5.28
CA LEU A 12 -1.30 5.08 -4.39
C LEU A 12 -2.07 5.33 -3.09
N LEU A 13 -3.40 5.46 -3.15
CA LEU A 13 -4.25 5.57 -1.97
C LEU A 13 -4.19 4.30 -1.12
N ALA A 14 -4.26 3.11 -1.72
CA ALA A 14 -4.15 1.86 -0.99
C ALA A 14 -2.79 1.73 -0.26
N ALA A 15 -1.69 2.09 -0.94
CA ALA A 15 -0.36 2.09 -0.34
C ALA A 15 -0.23 3.14 0.79
N ALA A 16 -0.78 4.34 0.60
CA ALA A 16 -0.75 5.40 1.60
C ALA A 16 -1.59 5.05 2.84
N LEU A 17 -2.78 4.47 2.66
CA LEU A 17 -3.63 4.00 3.75
C LEU A 17 -2.97 2.84 4.51
N SER A 18 -2.35 1.89 3.80
CA SER A 18 -1.60 0.80 4.40
C SER A 18 -0.41 1.31 5.23
N LEU A 19 0.32 2.31 4.72
CA LEU A 19 1.41 2.95 5.45
C LEU A 19 0.90 3.69 6.69
N ALA A 20 -0.16 4.49 6.57
CA ALA A 20 -0.75 5.21 7.69
C ALA A 20 -1.23 4.25 8.79
N LEU A 21 -1.87 3.15 8.40
CA LEU A 21 -2.29 2.10 9.32
C LEU A 21 -1.09 1.43 9.99
N SER A 22 -0.03 1.09 9.26
CA SER A 22 1.21 0.52 9.79
C SER A 22 1.83 1.42 10.88
N ILE A 23 1.98 2.72 10.60
CA ILE A 23 2.51 3.70 11.54
C ILE A 23 1.58 3.80 12.76
N THR A 24 0.26 3.87 12.53
CA THR A 24 -0.71 3.98 13.62
C THR A 24 -0.64 2.77 14.54
N LEU A 25 -0.64 1.53 14.03
CA LEU A 25 -0.51 0.33 14.87
C LEU A 25 0.82 0.30 15.62
N TYR A 26 1.93 0.64 14.95
CA TYR A 26 3.25 0.57 15.55
C TYR A 26 3.45 1.54 16.72
N PHE A 27 2.85 2.74 16.61
CA PHE A 27 3.01 3.82 17.59
C PHE A 27 1.82 3.97 18.56
N ALA A 28 0.63 3.47 18.25
CA ALA A 28 -0.52 3.55 19.15
C ALA A 28 -0.52 2.46 20.23
N GLY A 29 0.07 1.30 19.95
CA GLY A 29 0.17 0.20 20.91
C GLY A 29 1.42 0.26 21.79
N ASN A 30 1.26 -0.02 23.08
CA ASN A 30 2.37 -0.22 24.01
C ASN A 30 2.86 -1.67 24.04
N ASP A 31 2.06 -2.62 23.54
CA ASP A 31 2.41 -4.03 23.53
C ASP A 31 3.26 -4.41 22.31
N GLN A 32 4.14 -5.40 22.51
CA GLN A 32 5.01 -5.92 21.46
C GLN A 32 4.21 -6.46 20.26
N SER A 33 3.01 -7.00 20.50
CA SER A 33 2.10 -7.49 19.46
C SER A 33 1.68 -6.39 18.48
N ASP A 34 1.39 -5.19 18.96
CA ASP A 34 0.96 -4.08 18.11
C ASP A 34 2.09 -3.57 17.22
N LYS A 35 3.32 -3.58 17.75
CA LYS A 35 4.54 -3.27 16.98
C LYS A 35 4.76 -4.28 15.86
N LEU A 36 4.62 -5.57 16.16
CA LEU A 36 4.75 -6.63 15.13
C LEU A 36 3.65 -6.50 14.07
N ASN A 37 2.42 -6.21 14.47
CA ASN A 37 1.31 -5.98 13.54
C ASN A 37 1.58 -4.76 12.64
N GLY A 38 2.08 -3.66 13.20
CA GLY A 38 2.50 -2.48 12.45
C GLY A 38 3.57 -2.79 11.41
N ILE A 39 4.63 -3.52 11.79
CA ILE A 39 5.68 -3.97 10.86
C ILE A 39 5.11 -4.88 9.78
N TYR A 40 4.27 -5.85 10.16
CA TYR A 40 3.65 -6.79 9.21
C TYR A 40 2.83 -6.06 8.14
N VAL A 41 2.01 -5.08 8.54
CA VAL A 41 1.25 -4.24 7.59
C VAL A 41 2.20 -3.37 6.74
N GLY A 42 3.28 -2.86 7.33
CA GLY A 42 4.27 -2.03 6.62
C GLY A 42 4.98 -2.79 5.48
N VAL A 43 5.26 -4.07 5.67
CA VAL A 43 5.86 -4.94 4.64
C VAL A 43 4.97 -5.13 3.41
N TRP A 44 3.65 -4.90 3.53
CA TRP A 44 2.73 -5.02 2.40
C TRP A 44 2.72 -3.81 1.47
N VAL A 45 3.17 -2.63 1.93
CA VAL A 45 3.25 -1.40 1.12
C VAL A 45 4.03 -1.61 -0.19
N PRO A 46 5.27 -2.14 -0.19
CA PRO A 46 6.00 -2.41 -1.44
C PRO A 46 5.29 -3.43 -2.34
N SER A 47 4.57 -4.41 -1.79
CA SER A 47 3.80 -5.38 -2.58
C SER A 47 2.61 -4.74 -3.30
N ILE A 48 1.91 -3.79 -2.67
CA ILE A 48 0.82 -3.01 -3.29
C ILE A 48 1.36 -2.17 -4.45
N LEU A 49 2.49 -1.48 -4.23
CA LEU A 49 3.13 -0.66 -5.26
C LEU A 49 3.64 -1.51 -6.43
N ALA A 50 4.25 -2.67 -6.14
CA ALA A 50 4.70 -3.62 -7.16
C ALA A 50 3.53 -4.15 -8.00
N LEU A 51 2.40 -4.51 -7.37
CA LEU A 51 1.18 -4.93 -8.08
C LEU A 51 0.67 -3.81 -8.98
N GLY A 52 0.61 -2.57 -8.49
CA GLY A 52 0.19 -1.43 -9.29
C GLY A 52 1.10 -1.18 -10.49
N ALA A 53 2.41 -1.28 -10.31
CA ALA A 53 3.39 -1.18 -11.39
C ALA A 53 3.20 -2.30 -12.42
N PHE A 54 2.96 -3.54 -11.97
CA PHE A 54 2.71 -4.70 -12.82
C PHE A 54 1.45 -4.52 -13.69
N ILE A 55 0.33 -4.12 -13.10
CA ILE A 55 -0.93 -3.88 -13.83
C ILE A 55 -0.75 -2.73 -14.83
N LEU A 56 -0.02 -1.67 -14.47
CA LEU A 56 0.21 -0.53 -15.35
C LEU A 56 1.16 -0.87 -16.51
N ALA A 57 2.15 -1.74 -16.28
CA ALA A 57 3.08 -2.22 -17.29
C ALA A 57 2.39 -3.10 -18.33
N GLY A 58 1.47 -3.98 -17.92
CA GLY A 58 0.70 -4.83 -18.83
C GLY A 58 -0.18 -4.05 -19.83
N ARG A 59 -0.57 -2.81 -19.50
CA ARG A 59 -1.41 -1.95 -20.35
C ARG A 59 -0.64 -1.11 -21.38
N LYS A 60 0.70 -1.20 -21.43
CA LYS A 60 1.53 -0.49 -22.42
C LYS A 60 1.63 -1.26 -23.76
N GLY A 61 1.10 -2.49 -23.82
CA GLY A 61 1.08 -3.33 -25.02
C GLY A 61 -0.16 -3.17 -25.91
N GLU A 62 -1.05 -2.23 -25.63
CA GLU A 62 -2.21 -1.86 -26.45
C GLU A 62 -2.00 -0.50 -27.14
#